data_AF-A0A962VQW5-F1
#
_entry.id   AF-A0A962VQW5-F1
#
_cell.length_a   1.000
_cell.length_b   1.000
_cell.length_c   1.000
_cell.angle_alpha   90.00
_cell.angle_beta   90.00
_cell.angle_gamma   90.00
#
_symmetry.space_group_name_H-M   'P 1'
#
loop_
_entity.id
_entity.type
_entity.pdbx_description
1 polymer ?
#
loop_
_entity_poly.entity_id
_entity_poly.type
_entity_poly.pdbx_seq_one_letter_code
_entity_poly.pdbx_strand_id
1 'polypeptide(L)' 'SRHWIITDGEAQVQEVKGEGVVGEQPHLSPGKSYRYSSGTILGTEVGTMQGSYQMVSDDGTRFDALIAPFTLARPHALH' A
#
# COMPACT_ATOMS: atom_id res chain seq x y z
N SER A 1 -5.45 2.59 -9.73
CA SER A 1 -6.15 2.34 -8.45
C SER A 1 -5.19 1.66 -7.46
N ARG A 2 -5.58 1.47 -6.20
CA ARG A 2 -4.77 0.78 -5.17
C ARG A 2 -5.54 -0.39 -4.57
N HIS A 3 -4.82 -1.44 -4.20
CA HIS A 3 -5.32 -2.55 -3.40
C HIS A 3 -4.31 -2.86 -2.30
N TRP A 4 -4.77 -2.81 -1.06
CA TRP A 4 -4.00 -3.17 0.12
C TRP A 4 -4.59 -4.39 0.80
N ILE A 5 -3.72 -5.25 1.29
CA ILE A 5 -3.99 -6.37 2.17
C ILE A 5 -3.24 -6.08 3.47
N ILE A 6 -4.00 -5.96 4.56
CA ILE A 6 -3.49 -5.63 5.88
C ILE A 6 -3.79 -6.83 6.77
N THR A 7 -2.76 -7.40 7.37
CA THR A 7 -2.90 -8.55 8.28
C THR A 7 -2.44 -8.12 9.66
N ASP A 8 -3.30 -8.22 10.65
CA ASP A 8 -2.96 -7.88 12.03
C ASP A 8 -2.19 -9.02 12.73
N GLY A 9 -1.83 -8.82 14.00
CA GLY A 9 -1.06 -9.78 14.80
C GLY A 9 -1.83 -11.04 15.16
N GLU A 10 -3.15 -11.04 15.01
CA GLU A 10 -4.04 -12.18 15.24
C GLU A 10 -4.44 -12.85 13.93
N ALA A 11 -3.72 -12.54 12.84
CA ALA A 11 -3.96 -13.02 11.49
C ALA A 11 -5.31 -12.61 10.87
N GLN A 12 -5.99 -11.59 11.42
CA GLN A 12 -7.17 -11.02 10.79
C GLN A 12 -6.75 -10.21 9.57
N VAL A 13 -7.47 -10.39 8.46
CA VAL A 13 -7.17 -9.75 7.18
C VAL A 13 -8.19 -8.69 6.86
N GLN A 14 -7.71 -7.50 6.48
CA GLN A 14 -8.51 -6.40 5.96
C GLN A 14 -8.04 -6.04 4.55
N GLU A 15 -8.98 -5.88 3.63
CA GLU A 15 -8.69 -5.42 2.27
C GLU A 15 -9.19 -3.99 2.07
N VAL A 16 -8.34 -3.14 1.50
CA VAL A 16 -8.70 -1.77 1.13
C VAL A 16 -8.48 -1.59 -0.36
N LYS A 17 -9.55 -1.27 -1.09
CA LYS A 17 -9.51 -0.95 -2.53
C LYS A 17 -10.00 0.47 -2.75
N GLY A 18 -9.39 1.18 -3.69
CA GLY A 18 -9.82 2.53 -4.01
C GLY A 18 -9.09 3.15 -5.20
N GLU A 19 -9.67 4.23 -5.72
CA GLU A 19 -9.06 4.99 -6.80
C GLU A 19 -7.87 5.81 -6.31
N GLY A 20 -6.82 5.83 -7.14
CA GLY A 20 -5.61 6.61 -6.87
C GLY A 20 -4.94 6.33 -5.51
N VAL A 21 -4.18 7.30 -5.04
CA VAL A 21 -3.56 7.38 -3.71
C VAL A 21 -3.87 8.76 -3.13
N VAL A 22 -4.33 8.82 -1.87
CA VAL A 22 -4.71 10.09 -1.20
C VAL A 22 -5.64 11.02 -2.00
N GLY A 23 -6.46 10.47 -2.91
CA GLY A 23 -7.35 11.25 -3.78
C GLY A 23 -6.74 11.69 -5.12
N GLU A 24 -5.48 11.34 -5.37
CA GLU A 24 -4.72 11.71 -6.58
C GLU A 24 -4.41 10.49 -7.45
N GLN A 25 -4.28 10.72 -8.76
CA GLN A 25 -3.75 9.75 -9.73
C GLN A 25 -2.49 10.34 -10.39
N PRO A 26 -1.32 10.26 -9.74
CA PRO A 26 -0.12 10.91 -10.21
C PRO A 26 0.41 10.29 -11.51
N HIS A 27 0.81 11.14 -12.45
CA HIS A 27 1.55 10.74 -13.65
C HIS A 27 3.06 10.75 -13.37
N LEU A 28 3.74 9.62 -13.58
CA LEU A 28 5.16 9.45 -13.32
C LEU A 28 5.96 9.41 -14.63
N SER A 29 6.53 10.54 -15.03
CA SER A 29 7.49 10.54 -16.13
C SER A 29 8.77 9.76 -15.77
N PRO A 30 9.52 9.25 -16.76
CA PRO A 30 10.77 8.55 -16.49
C PRO A 30 11.71 9.31 -15.56
N GLY A 31 12.21 8.64 -14.52
CA GLY A 31 13.11 9.22 -13.51
C GLY A 31 12.43 10.12 -12.46
N LYS A 32 11.10 10.29 -12.50
CA LYS A 32 10.35 11.02 -11.47
C LYS A 32 9.86 10.07 -10.39
N SER A 33 9.70 10.63 -9.19
CA SER A 33 9.17 9.93 -8.03
C SER A 33 8.01 10.72 -7.44
N TYR A 34 7.00 10.01 -6.95
CA TYR A 34 5.92 10.57 -6.16
C TYR A 34 5.96 9.95 -4.76
N ARG A 35 5.75 10.78 -3.74
CA ARG A 35 5.76 10.35 -2.33
C ARG A 35 4.53 10.91 -1.64
N TYR A 36 3.83 10.04 -0.92
CA TYR A 36 2.70 10.42 -0.10
C TYR A 36 2.78 9.70 1.26
N SER A 37 1.94 10.13 2.20
CA SER A 37 1.78 9.48 3.49
C SER A 37 0.30 9.21 3.75
N SER A 38 -0.01 8.07 4.34
CA SER A 38 -1.35 7.66 4.75
C SER A 38 -1.24 6.84 6.04
N GLY A 39 -2.37 6.47 6.63
CA GLY A 39 -2.41 5.72 7.89
C GLY A 39 -3.47 4.63 7.85
N THR A 40 -3.27 3.62 8.69
CA THR A 40 -4.26 2.58 9.01
C THR A 40 -4.31 2.38 10.52
N ILE A 41 -5.43 1.88 11.03
CA ILE A 41 -5.59 1.52 12.44
C ILE A 41 -5.52 0.00 12.54
N LEU A 42 -4.66 -0.52 13.40
CA LEU A 42 -4.59 -1.93 13.75
C LEU A 42 -5.14 -2.15 15.17
N GLY A 43 -5.82 -3.29 15.36
CA GLY A 43 -6.25 -3.74 16.69
C GLY A 43 -5.12 -4.33 17.54
N THR A 44 -3.97 -4.63 16.92
CA THR A 44 -2.83 -5.33 17.52
C THR A 44 -1.56 -4.48 17.51
N GLU A 45 -0.56 -4.84 18.33
CA GLU A 45 0.71 -4.10 18.42
C GLU A 45 1.65 -4.30 17.21
N VAL A 46 1.44 -5.40 16.49
CA VAL A 46 2.18 -5.78 15.29
C VAL A 46 1.21 -6.18 14.17
N GLY A 47 1.63 -6.02 12.93
CA GLY A 47 0.90 -6.47 11.74
C GLY A 47 1.77 -6.35 10.49
N THR A 48 1.21 -6.65 9.34
CA THR A 48 1.86 -6.53 8.03
C THR A 48 0.94 -5.84 7.03
N MET A 49 1.53 -5.14 6.07
CA MET A 49 0.84 -4.57 4.92
C MET A 49 1.54 -5.01 3.64
N GLN A 50 0.76 -5.35 2.63
CA GLN A 50 1.21 -5.64 1.27
C GLN A 50 0.13 -5.23 0.29
N GLY A 51 0.44 -5.19 -1.00
CA GLY A 51 -0.58 -4.82 -1.98
C GLY A 51 -0.06 -4.57 -3.38
N SER A 52 -0.84 -3.82 -4.15
CA SER A 52 -0.47 -3.39 -5.49
C SER A 52 -1.08 -2.03 -5.83
N TYR A 53 -0.40 -1.32 -6.72
CA TYR A 53 -1.00 -0.24 -7.50
C TYR A 53 -1.29 -0.73 -8.90
N GLN A 54 -2.52 -0.56 -9.35
CA GLN A 54 -2.84 -0.72 -10.76
C GLN A 54 -2.42 0.55 -11.50
N MET A 55 -1.46 0.40 -12.39
CA MET A 55 -0.86 1.45 -13.19
C MET A 55 -1.33 1.38 -14.64
N VAL A 56 -1.23 2.51 -15.33
CA VAL A 56 -1.46 2.63 -16.77
C VAL A 56 -0.26 3.37 -17.36
N SER A 57 0.43 2.78 -18.33
CA SER A 57 1.49 3.45 -19.10
C SER A 57 0.92 4.38 -20.17
N ASP A 58 1.78 5.22 -20.74
CA ASP A 58 1.38 6.22 -21.75
C ASP A 58 0.80 5.59 -23.03
N ASP A 59 1.13 4.33 -23.33
CA ASP A 59 0.57 3.55 -24.43
C ASP A 59 -0.78 2.88 -24.09
N GLY A 60 -1.29 3.08 -22.87
CA GLY A 60 -2.53 2.47 -22.37
C GLY A 60 -2.37 1.08 -21.77
N THR A 61 -1.17 0.49 -21.77
CA THR A 61 -0.93 -0.82 -21.15
C THR A 61 -1.16 -0.76 -19.64
N ARG A 62 -1.88 -1.74 -19.11
CA ARG A 62 -2.16 -1.87 -17.68
C ARG A 62 -1.19 -2.87 -17.06
N PHE A 63 -0.64 -2.51 -15.90
CA PHE A 63 0.21 -3.40 -15.12
C PHE A 63 0.08 -3.12 -13.63
N ASP A 64 0.44 -4.12 -12.82
CA ASP A 64 0.45 -3.98 -11.37
C ASP A 64 1.86 -3.70 -10.87
N ALA A 65 2.02 -2.59 -10.13
CA ALA A 65 3.21 -2.32 -9.35
C ALA A 65 3.04 -2.96 -7.96
N LEU A 66 3.78 -4.05 -7.71
CA LEU A 66 3.70 -4.80 -6.46
C LEU A 66 4.32 -4.02 -5.30
N ILE A 67 3.64 -4.07 -4.15
CA ILE A 67 4.11 -3.55 -2.88
C ILE A 67 4.45 -4.75 -2.02
N ALA A 68 5.75 -4.99 -1.84
CA ALA A 68 6.25 -6.07 -1.02
C ALA A 68 5.74 -5.94 0.44
N PRO A 69 5.53 -7.07 1.14
CA PRO A 69 5.13 -7.04 2.53
C PRO A 69 6.10 -6.24 3.41
N PHE A 70 5.56 -5.39 4.27
CA PHE A 70 6.31 -4.68 5.30
C PHE A 70 5.58 -4.73 6.64
N THR A 71 6.34 -4.63 7.73
CA THR A 71 5.83 -4.75 9.10
C THR A 71 5.33 -3.40 9.62
N LEU A 72 4.16 -3.43 10.26
CA LEU A 72 3.69 -2.39 11.16
C LEU A 72 3.97 -2.86 12.59
N ALA A 73 4.68 -2.06 13.37
CA ALA A 73 4.97 -2.37 14.77
C ALA A 73 5.01 -1.09 15.60
N ARG A 74 4.48 -1.14 16.83
CA ARG A 74 4.80 -0.10 17.81
C ARG A 74 6.29 -0.15 18.12
N PRO A 75 6.94 0.99 18.40
CA PRO A 75 8.32 0.99 18.89
C PRO A 75 8.44 0.03 20.08
N HIS A 76 9.46 -0.85 20.04
CA HIS A 76 9.73 -1.89 21.04
C HIS A 76 8.79 -3.12 21.06
N ALA A 77 7.90 -3.29 20.08
CA ALA A 77 7.06 -4.49 19.98
C ALA A 77 7.81 -5.72 19.42
N LEU A 78 9.00 -5.52 18.83
CA LEU A 78 9.87 -6.58 18.32
C LEU A 78 11.15 -6.60 19.16
N HIS A 79 11.50 -7.77 19.70
CA HIS A 79 12.66 -8.03 20.54
C HIS A 79 13.79 -8.71 19.75
#